data_AF-A0A6B0Z2P2-F1
#
_entry.id   AF-A0A6B0Z2P2-F1
#
_cell.length_a   1.000
_cell.length_b   1.000
_cell.length_c   1.000
_cell.angle_alpha   90.00
_cell.angle_beta   90.00
_cell.angle_gamma   90.00
#
_symmetry.space_group_name_H-M   'P 1'
#
loop_
_entity.id
_entity.type
_entity.pdbx_description
1 polymer ?
#
loop_
_entity_poly.entity_id
_entity_poly.type
_entity_poly.pdbx_seq_one_letter_code
_entity_poly.pdbx_strand_id
1 'polypeptide(L)'
;MDPQPLSSSEWAQIGTALKFLWAALGCAIVAGFSLLTAHAIIVTLVDTNTISSRWSSLRPVFYAIGLVAVVGVITCFVLAALNMDWLEVRYPRYWQ
;
A
#
# COMPACT_ATOMS: atom_id res chain seq x y z
N MET A 1 32.27 -1.70 -18.52
CA MET A 1 32.21 -0.69 -17.46
C MET A 1 31.61 -1.38 -16.25
N ASP A 2 32.45 -1.85 -15.32
CA ASP A 2 31.93 -2.44 -14.09
C ASP A 2 31.22 -1.35 -13.27
N PRO A 3 30.01 -1.60 -12.75
CA PRO A 3 29.31 -0.61 -11.96
C PRO A 3 30.15 -0.29 -10.72
N GLN A 4 30.49 0.99 -10.56
CA GLN A 4 31.11 1.51 -9.34
C GLN A 4 30.28 1.05 -8.12
N PRO A 5 30.91 0.63 -7.02
CA PRO A 5 30.20 0.19 -5.83
C PRO A 5 29.32 1.31 -5.28
N LEU A 6 28.10 0.95 -4.83
CA LEU A 6 27.16 1.86 -4.21
C LEU A 6 27.76 2.49 -2.95
N SER A 7 27.63 3.81 -2.83
CA SER A 7 27.99 4.57 -1.64
C SER A 7 27.05 4.25 -0.47
N SER A 8 27.52 4.49 0.75
CA SER A 8 26.69 4.32 1.96
C SER A 8 25.41 5.17 1.94
N SER A 9 25.44 6.32 1.26
CA SER A 9 24.28 7.21 1.12
C SER A 9 23.19 6.63 0.22
N GLU A 10 23.58 6.00 -0.90
CA GLU A 10 22.65 5.34 -1.83
C GLU A 10 22.01 4.11 -1.17
N TRP A 11 22.79 3.34 -0.40
CA TRP A 11 22.25 2.22 0.39
C TRP A 11 21.19 2.65 1.40
N ALA A 12 21.37 3.81 2.04
CA ALA A 12 20.39 4.35 2.98
C ALA A 12 19.08 4.77 2.27
N GLN A 13 19.17 5.34 1.08
CA GLN A 13 18.02 5.71 0.26
C GLN A 13 17.26 4.46 -0.21
N ILE A 14 17.97 3.45 -0.72
CA ILE A 14 17.39 2.15 -1.10
C ILE A 14 16.67 1.50 0.09
N GLY A 15 17.31 1.48 1.27
CA GLY A 15 16.71 0.92 2.47
C GLY A 15 15.44 1.66 2.89
N THR A 16 15.38 2.98 2.67
CA THR A 16 14.21 3.80 2.97
C THR A 16 13.08 3.56 1.97
N ALA A 17 13.39 3.53 0.67
CA ALA A 17 12.44 3.18 -0.37
C ALA A 17 11.83 1.77 -0.14
N LEU A 18 12.67 0.79 0.22
CA LEU A 18 12.22 -0.57 0.52
C LEU A 18 11.27 -0.61 1.73
N LYS A 19 11.53 0.17 2.78
CA LYS A 19 10.60 0.27 3.93
C LYS A 19 9.24 0.82 3.51
N PHE A 20 9.21 1.82 2.63
CA PHE A 20 7.95 2.34 2.09
C PHE A 20 7.21 1.31 1.25
N LEU A 21 7.91 0.47 0.46
CA LEU A 21 7.27 -0.62 -0.27
C LEU A 21 6.68 -1.69 0.66
N TRP A 22 7.37 -2.03 1.75
CA TRP A 22 6.83 -2.91 2.78
C TRP A 22 5.63 -2.31 3.51
N ALA A 23 5.67 -1.00 3.79
CA ALA A 23 4.53 -0.28 4.36
C ALA A 23 3.33 -0.29 3.39
N ALA A 24 3.57 -0.07 2.09
CA ALA A 24 2.55 -0.15 1.06
C ALA A 24 1.90 -1.55 1.01
N LEU A 25 2.69 -2.62 1.11
CA LEU A 25 2.16 -3.99 1.20
C LEU A 25 1.27 -4.17 2.43
N GLY A 26 1.70 -3.69 3.60
CA GLY A 26 0.88 -3.72 4.82
C GLY A 26 -0.45 -2.98 4.65
N CYS A 27 -0.41 -1.78 4.09
CA CYS A 27 -1.62 -1.01 3.77
C CYS A 27 -2.52 -1.73 2.76
N ALA A 28 -1.96 -2.39 1.74
CA ALA A 28 -2.73 -3.12 0.73
C ALA A 28 -3.45 -4.33 1.34
N ILE A 29 -2.81 -5.06 2.26
CA ILE A 29 -3.45 -6.17 2.99
C ILE A 29 -4.61 -5.64 3.84
N VAL A 30 -4.40 -4.56 4.59
CA VAL A 30 -5.45 -3.93 5.41
C VAL A 30 -6.61 -3.45 4.53
N ALA A 31 -6.33 -2.80 3.41
CA ALA A 31 -7.33 -2.35 2.45
C ALA A 31 -8.16 -3.53 1.93
N GLY A 32 -7.49 -4.60 1.48
CA GLY A 32 -8.13 -5.81 0.98
C GLY A 32 -9.06 -6.45 2.01
N PHE A 33 -8.56 -6.70 3.22
CA PHE A 33 -9.37 -7.28 4.31
C PHE A 33 -10.55 -6.38 4.69
N SER A 34 -10.33 -5.07 4.80
CA SER A 34 -11.36 -4.13 5.24
C SER A 34 -12.48 -4.01 4.21
N LEU A 35 -12.14 -3.85 2.92
CA LEU A 35 -13.12 -3.72 1.85
C LEU A 35 -13.87 -5.03 1.60
N LEU A 36 -13.18 -6.18 1.62
CA LEU A 36 -13.80 -7.49 1.48
C LEU A 36 -14.78 -7.78 2.63
N THR A 37 -14.41 -7.40 3.85
CA THR A 37 -15.30 -7.52 5.01
C THR A 37 -16.53 -6.64 4.86
N ALA A 38 -16.37 -5.37 4.49
CA ALA A 38 -17.47 -4.42 4.33
C ALA A 38 -18.45 -4.78 3.20
N HIS A 39 -17.92 -5.26 2.07
CA HIS A 39 -18.66 -5.44 0.83
C HIS A 39 -19.19 -6.86 0.63
N ALA A 40 -18.41 -7.88 0.99
CA ALA A 40 -18.80 -9.28 0.83
C ALA A 40 -19.30 -9.88 2.15
N ILE A 41 -18.44 -9.93 3.18
CA ILE A 41 -18.73 -10.71 4.40
C ILE A 41 -19.96 -10.18 5.15
N ILE A 42 -19.98 -8.89 5.49
CA ILE A 42 -21.09 -8.31 6.27
C ILE A 42 -22.40 -8.38 5.47
N VAL A 43 -22.35 -8.11 4.16
CA VAL A 43 -23.54 -8.17 3.30
C VAL A 43 -24.10 -9.59 3.27
N THR A 44 -23.28 -10.59 2.95
CA THR A 44 -23.71 -11.98 2.90
C THR A 44 -24.30 -12.46 4.23
N LEU A 45 -23.65 -12.17 5.35
CA LEU A 45 -24.11 -12.64 6.67
C LEU A 45 -25.41 -11.96 7.14
N VAL A 46 -25.62 -10.69 6.76
CA VAL A 46 -26.86 -9.97 7.07
C VAL A 46 -27.99 -10.49 6.18
N ASP A 47 -27.74 -10.69 4.88
CA ASP A 47 -28.75 -11.15 3.92
C ASP A 47 -29.22 -12.59 4.23
N THR A 48 -28.32 -13.46 4.69
CA THR A 48 -28.67 -14.82 5.13
C THR A 48 -29.28 -14.88 6.53
N ASN A 49 -29.54 -13.73 7.18
CA ASN A 49 -30.01 -13.62 8.56
C ASN A 49 -29.15 -14.41 9.58
N THR A 50 -27.89 -14.66 9.25
CA THR A 50 -26.94 -15.35 10.13
C THR A 50 -26.48 -14.42 11.25
N ILE A 51 -26.42 -13.12 10.98
CA ILE A 51 -26.20 -12.07 11.98
C ILE A 51 -27.33 -11.03 11.91
N SER A 52 -27.52 -10.27 13.00
CA SER A 52 -28.54 -9.23 13.02
C SER A 52 -28.20 -8.06 12.10
N SER A 53 -29.22 -7.41 11.53
CA SER A 53 -29.08 -6.24 10.65
C SER A 53 -28.33 -5.07 11.31
N ARG A 54 -28.24 -5.04 12.64
CA ARG A 54 -27.46 -4.05 13.40
C ARG A 54 -25.98 -4.04 13.01
N TRP A 55 -25.43 -5.18 12.58
CA TRP A 55 -24.04 -5.28 12.11
C TRP A 55 -23.78 -4.52 10.81
N SER A 56 -24.82 -4.20 10.02
CA SER A 56 -24.70 -3.35 8.84
C SER A 56 -24.18 -1.95 9.17
N SER A 57 -24.37 -1.48 10.41
CA SER A 57 -23.83 -0.19 10.89
C SER A 57 -22.30 -0.13 10.95
N LEU A 58 -21.60 -1.27 10.99
CA LEU A 58 -20.13 -1.33 10.99
C LEU A 58 -19.53 -1.22 9.59
N ARG A 59 -20.31 -1.45 8.53
CA ARG A 59 -19.86 -1.33 7.14
C ARG A 59 -19.19 0.01 6.83
N PRO A 60 -19.76 1.19 7.17
CA PRO A 60 -19.10 2.46 6.91
C PRO A 60 -17.76 2.60 7.62
N VAL A 61 -17.59 2.00 8.81
CA VAL A 61 -16.30 2.00 9.52
C VAL A 61 -15.25 1.21 8.75
N PHE A 62 -15.58 0.00 8.29
CA PHE A 62 -14.67 -0.79 7.46
C PHE A 62 -14.39 -0.14 6.10
N TYR A 63 -15.37 0.54 5.49
CA TYR A 63 -15.10 1.34 4.29
C TYR A 63 -14.14 2.50 4.57
N ALA A 64 -14.30 3.21 5.69
CA ALA A 64 -13.39 4.29 6.07
C ALA A 64 -11.96 3.78 6.31
N ILE A 65 -11.80 2.67 7.03
CA ILE A 65 -10.49 2.03 7.25
C ILE A 65 -9.87 1.61 5.90
N GLY A 66 -10.68 1.01 5.03
CA GLY A 66 -10.23 0.58 3.70
C GLY A 66 -9.77 1.75 2.85
N LEU A 67 -10.52 2.85 2.85
CA LEU A 67 -10.18 4.07 2.11
C LEU A 67 -8.88 4.70 2.63
N VAL A 68 -8.73 4.82 3.95
CA VAL A 68 -7.49 5.33 4.57
C VAL A 68 -6.31 4.43 4.20
N ALA A 69 -6.49 3.11 4.21
CA ALA A 69 -5.45 2.17 3.82
C ALA A 69 -5.07 2.32 2.33
N VAL A 70 -6.03 2.52 1.41
CA VAL A 70 -5.75 2.80 -0.01
C VAL A 70 -4.97 4.10 -0.19
N VAL A 71 -5.34 5.17 0.50
CA VAL A 71 -4.57 6.43 0.50
C VAL A 71 -3.16 6.19 1.04
N GLY A 72 -3.01 5.36 2.07
CA GLY A 72 -1.72 4.93 2.61
C GLY A 72 -0.86 4.21 1.57
N VAL A 73 -1.43 3.30 0.77
CA VAL A 73 -0.73 2.62 -0.33
C VAL A 73 -0.17 3.64 -1.32
N ILE A 74 -1.01 4.56 -1.81
CA ILE A 74 -0.61 5.59 -2.79
C ILE A 74 0.50 6.46 -2.20
N THR A 75 0.35 6.90 -0.96
CA THR A 75 1.34 7.75 -0.26
C THR A 75 2.68 7.02 -0.14
N CYS A 76 2.67 5.75 0.26
CA CYS A 76 3.89 4.95 0.38
C CYS A 76 4.58 4.76 -0.97
N PHE A 77 3.84 4.55 -2.07
CA PHE A 77 4.43 4.47 -3.40
C PHE A 77 5.05 5.79 -3.85
N VAL A 78 4.40 6.92 -3.60
CA VAL A 78 4.97 8.25 -3.89
C VAL A 78 6.26 8.46 -3.10
N LEU A 79 6.26 8.17 -1.79
CA LEU A 79 7.45 8.29 -0.95
C LEU A 79 8.58 7.34 -1.39
N ALA A 80 8.25 6.12 -1.81
CA ALA A 80 9.23 5.19 -2.37
C ALA A 80 9.86 5.75 -3.66
N ALA A 81 9.03 6.29 -4.57
CA ALA A 81 9.50 6.88 -5.83
C ALA A 81 10.46 8.07 -5.59
N LEU A 82 10.12 8.96 -4.66
CA LEU A 82 10.99 10.09 -4.28
C LEU A 82 12.33 9.67 -3.66
N ASN A 83 12.45 8.44 -3.17
CA ASN A 83 13.71 7.88 -2.65
C ASN A 83 14.46 7.05 -3.71
N MET A 84 13.99 7.04 -4.96
CA MET A 84 14.57 6.30 -6.09
C MET A 84 15.21 7.21 -7.15
N ASP A 85 15.29 8.52 -6.94
CA ASP A 85 15.87 9.48 -7.91
C ASP A 85 17.31 9.11 -8.37
N TRP A 86 18.07 8.40 -7.53
CA TRP A 86 19.42 7.90 -7.87
C TRP A 86 19.41 6.89 -9.04
N LEU A 87 18.30 6.17 -9.28
CA LEU A 87 18.19 5.20 -10.38
C LEU A 87 18.27 5.88 -11.74
N GLU A 88 17.67 7.07 -11.91
CA GLU A 88 17.72 7.79 -13.19
C GLU A 88 19.11 8.35 -13.47
N VAL A 89 19.83 8.78 -12.44
CA VAL A 89 21.21 9.25 -12.56
C VAL A 89 22.15 8.10 -12.93
N ARG A 90 21.94 6.91 -12.34
CA ARG A 90 22.83 5.76 -12.51
C ARG A 90 22.52 4.91 -13.74
N TYR A 91 21.24 4.79 -14.09
CA TYR A 91 20.73 4.06 -15.23
C TYR A 91 19.86 5.01 -16.08
N PRO A 92 20.49 5.99 -16.76
CA PRO A 92 19.76 6.92 -17.61
C PRO A 92 19.01 6.14 -18.68
N ARG A 93 17.69 6.38 -18.76
CA ARG A 93 16.83 5.77 -19.77
C ARG A 93 17.11 6.44 -21.11
N TYR A 94 17.97 5.83 -21.93
CA TYR A 94 18.34 6.32 -23.26
C TYR A 94 17.25 6.13 -24.34
N TRP A 95 16.11 5.54 -23.98
CA TRP A 95 15.01 5.17 -24.88
C TRP A 95 13.70 5.90 -24.54
N GLN A 96 13.76 6.94 -23.71
CA GLN A 96 12.73 7.96 -23.60
C GLN A 96 13.20 9.22 -24.32
#